data_AF-W1PJM4-F1
#
_entry.id   AF-W1PJM4-F1
#
_cell.length_a   1.000
_cell.length_b   1.000
_cell.length_c   1.000
_cell.angle_alpha   90.00
_cell.angle_beta   90.00
_cell.angle_gamma   90.00
#
_symmetry.space_group_name_H-M   'P 1'
#
loop_
_entity.id
_entity.type
_entity.pdbx_description
1 polymer ?
#
loop_
_entity_poly.entity_id
_entity_poly.type
_entity_poly.pdbx_seq_one_letter_code
_entity_poly.pdbx_strand_id
1 'polypeptide(L)' 'MEEDMETGEGCETPKHSNCRIPSEFRCPPPPKKKTAASFGKRRDPPPSGYFHPPDLEALFAVGPRHETCA' A
#
# COMPACT_ATOMS: atom_id res chain seq x y z
N MET A 1 18.82 -2.73 -47.86
CA MET A 1 17.78 -3.74 -47.58
C MET A 1 18.39 -4.65 -46.52
N GLU A 2 17.95 -4.67 -45.27
CA GLU A 2 16.66 -4.26 -44.70
C GLU A 2 16.85 -3.84 -43.24
N GLU A 3 16.04 -2.88 -42.80
CA GLU A 3 15.93 -2.44 -41.40
C GLU A 3 15.04 -3.44 -40.67
N ASP A 4 15.48 -3.97 -39.52
CA ASP A 4 14.60 -4.70 -38.60
C ASP A 4 14.32 -3.82 -37.38
N MET A 5 13.16 -3.20 -37.45
CA MET A 5 12.58 -2.31 -36.45
C MET A 5 12.01 -3.17 -35.31
N GLU A 6 12.88 -3.58 -34.37
CA GLU A 6 12.43 -4.22 -33.14
C GLU A 6 11.77 -3.17 -32.23
N THR A 7 10.46 -3.00 -32.43
CA THR A 7 9.59 -2.17 -31.61
C THR A 7 9.53 -2.80 -30.21
N GLY A 8 10.21 -2.18 -29.26
CA GLY A 8 10.14 -2.55 -27.85
C GLY A 8 8.72 -2.44 -27.31
N GLU A 9 7.99 -3.55 -27.31
CA GLU A 9 6.74 -3.74 -26.59
C GLU A 9 7.02 -3.89 -25.09
N GLY A 10 7.43 -2.81 -24.44
CA GLY A 10 7.67 -2.81 -23.00
C GLY A 10 7.91 -1.42 -22.44
N CYS A 11 7.48 -1.20 -21.19
CA CYS A 11 7.89 -0.03 -20.43
C CYS A 11 9.37 -0.19 -20.02
N GLU A 12 10.29 0.19 -20.91
CA GLU A 12 11.73 0.20 -20.62
C GLU A 12 12.21 1.59 -20.19
N THR A 13 13.26 1.63 -19.37
CA THR A 13 13.96 2.89 -19.07
C THR A 13 14.64 3.42 -20.34
N PRO A 14 14.44 4.70 -20.72
CA PRO A 14 15.09 5.28 -21.89
C PRO A 14 16.62 5.11 -21.86
N LYS A 15 17.19 4.64 -22.98
CA LYS A 15 18.62 4.27 -23.08
C LYS A 15 19.54 5.46 -23.40
N HIS A 16 18.99 6.59 -23.83
CA HIS A 16 19.76 7.78 -24.22
C HIS A 16 20.44 8.43 -23.01
N SER A 17 21.65 8.95 -23.19
CA SER A 17 22.53 9.44 -22.11
C SER A 17 21.93 10.58 -21.29
N ASN A 18 21.09 11.44 -21.89
CA ASN A 18 20.41 12.54 -21.20
C ASN A 18 19.26 12.09 -20.28
N CYS A 19 18.70 10.89 -20.49
CA CYS A 19 17.57 10.36 -19.72
C CYS A 19 18.01 9.23 -18.76
N ARG A 20 19.28 8.80 -18.86
CA ARG A 20 19.80 7.70 -18.05
C ARG A 20 20.05 8.18 -16.63
N ILE A 21 19.58 7.42 -15.65
CA ILE A 21 19.88 7.66 -14.24
C ILE A 21 21.40 7.56 -14.05
N PRO A 22 22.06 8.56 -13.44
CA PRO A 22 23.49 8.51 -13.17
C PRO A 22 23.86 7.24 -12.39
N SER A 23 24.91 6.55 -12.82
CA SER A 23 25.41 5.33 -12.16
C SER A 23 25.88 5.59 -10.72
N GLU A 24 26.21 6.84 -10.40
CA GLU A 24 26.65 7.30 -9.09
C GLU A 24 25.50 7.62 -8.13
N PHE A 25 24.24 7.33 -8.50
CA PHE A 25 23.10 7.49 -7.60
C PHE A 25 23.18 6.46 -6.45
N ARG A 26 24.01 6.78 -5.46
CA ARG A 26 24.10 6.02 -4.22
C ARG A 26 22.80 6.27 -3.45
N CYS A 27 21.97 5.24 -3.33
CA CYS A 27 20.80 5.28 -2.46
C CYS A 27 21.24 5.79 -1.07
N PRO A 28 20.45 6.67 -0.43
CA PRO A 28 20.75 7.06 0.94
C PRO A 28 20.82 5.81 1.82
N PRO A 29 21.65 5.82 2.88
CA PRO A 29 21.71 4.69 3.80
C PRO A 29 20.32 4.42 4.38
N PRO A 30 19.99 3.15 4.68
CA PRO A 30 18.68 2.79 5.22
C PRO A 30 18.41 3.55 6.53
N PRO A 31 17.15 3.95 6.80
CA PRO A 31 16.78 4.53 8.07
C PRO A 31 17.20 3.62 9.23
N LYS A 32 17.80 4.18 10.28
CA LYS A 32 18.19 3.41 11.46
C LYS A 32 16.95 2.84 12.14
N LYS A 33 16.96 1.54 12.45
CA LYS A 33 15.90 0.90 13.25
C LYS A 33 15.83 1.60 14.61
N LYS A 34 14.65 2.12 14.94
CA LYS A 34 14.36 2.66 16.27
C LYS A 34 14.34 1.51 17.29
N THR A 35 15.06 1.67 18.39
CA THR A 35 15.02 0.72 19.52
C THR A 35 13.60 0.63 20.08
N ALA A 36 13.22 -0.49 20.70
CA ALA A 36 11.89 -0.63 21.33
C ALA A 36 11.58 0.52 22.32
N ALA A 37 12.60 1.10 22.97
CA ALA A 37 12.47 2.27 23.84
C ALA A 37 11.95 3.55 23.14
N SER A 38 12.15 3.70 21.82
CA SER A 38 11.68 4.86 21.04
C SER A 38 10.29 4.66 20.41
N PHE A 39 9.68 3.49 20.57
CA PHE A 39 8.24 3.29 20.29
C PHE A 39 7.34 3.84 21.40
N GLY A 40 7.93 4.48 22.41
CA GLY A 40 7.23 4.99 23.57
C GLY A 40 6.85 3.86 24.52
N LYS A 41 6.72 4.19 25.81
CA LYS A 41 6.02 3.34 26.78
C LYS A 41 4.65 2.97 26.18
N ARG A 42 4.12 1.80 26.55
CA ARG A 42 2.75 1.38 26.20
C ARG A 42 1.84 2.60 26.40
N ARG A 43 1.30 3.12 25.31
CA ARG A 43 0.41 4.28 25.38
C ARG A 43 -0.87 3.84 26.06
N ASP A 44 -1.34 4.63 27.01
CA ASP A 44 -2.66 4.43 27.57
C ASP A 44 -3.71 4.53 26.45
N PRO A 45 -4.87 3.87 26.60
CA PRO A 45 -5.99 4.04 25.68
C PRO A 45 -6.32 5.53 25.47
N PRO A 46 -6.84 5.91 24.28
CA PRO A 46 -7.34 7.26 24.06
C PRO A 46 -8.37 7.65 25.13
N PRO A 47 -8.45 8.94 25.53
CA PRO A 47 -9.40 9.40 26.55
C PRO A 47 -10.87 9.09 26.19
N SER A 48 -11.20 9.08 24.90
CA SER A 48 -12.52 8.73 24.38
C SER A 48 -12.77 7.22 24.27
N GLY A 49 -11.82 6.39 24.72
CA GLY A 49 -11.79 4.97 24.40
C GLY A 49 -11.43 4.72 22.92
N TYR A 50 -11.32 3.44 22.59
CA TYR A 50 -11.21 3.01 21.21
C TYR A 50 -12.58 2.98 20.54
N PHE A 51 -12.61 2.80 19.23
CA PHE A 51 -13.84 2.54 18.51
C PHE A 51 -14.54 1.31 19.10
N HIS A 52 -15.80 1.50 19.53
CA HIS A 52 -16.67 0.42 19.95
C HIS A 52 -17.59 0.09 18.77
N PRO A 53 -17.30 -0.97 17.99
CA PRO A 53 -18.18 -1.36 16.90
C PRO A 53 -19.57 -1.72 17.44
N PRO A 54 -20.63 -1.48 16.64
CA PRO A 54 -21.95 -2.02 16.96
C PRO A 54 -21.89 -3.55 17.04
N ASP A 55 -22.82 -4.14 17.79
CA ASP A 55 -22.95 -5.58 17.91
C ASP A 55 -23.17 -6.21 16.52
N LEU A 56 -22.32 -7.17 16.16
CA LEU A 56 -22.40 -7.85 14.88
C LEU A 56 -23.69 -8.67 14.78
N GLU A 57 -24.14 -9.26 15.89
CA GLU A 57 -25.38 -10.03 15.91
C GLU A 57 -26.59 -9.15 15.57
N ALA A 58 -26.55 -7.87 15.94
CA ALA A 58 -27.58 -6.90 15.56
C ALA A 58 -27.57 -6.56 14.06
N LEU A 59 -26.41 -6.61 13.40
CA LEU A 59 -26.29 -6.39 11.95
C LEU A 59 -26.82 -7.58 11.14
N PHE A 60 -26.65 -8.79 11.67
CA PHE A 60 -27.08 -10.04 11.03
C PHE A 60 -28.42 -10.57 11.55
N ALA A 61 -29.08 -9.84 12.44
CA ALA A 61 -30.47 -10.07 12.82
C ALA A 61 -31.39 -9.80 11.60
N VAL A 62 -31.36 -10.74 10.65
CA VAL A 62 -32.19 -10.75 9.47
C VAL A 62 -33.60 -11.11 9.93
N GLY A 63 -34.49 -10.11 9.96
CA GLY A 63 -35.93 -10.36 9.99
C GLY A 63 -36.35 -11.19 8.77
N PRO A 64 -37.52 -11.84 8.79
CA PRO A 64 -37.99 -12.68 7.70
C PRO A 64 -37.82 -11.97 6.36
N ARG A 65 -37.07 -12.61 5.45
CA ARG A 65 -36.81 -12.06 4.11
C ARG A 65 -38.12 -12.09 3.34
N HIS A 66 -38.54 -10.95 2.80
CA HIS A 66 -39.60 -10.96 1.80
C HIS A 66 -39.06 -11.62 0.54
N GLU A 67 -39.64 -12.75 0.19
CA GLU A 67 -39.39 -13.44 -1.06
C GLU A 67 -39.86 -12.52 -2.20
N THR A 68 -38.97 -12.16 -3.12
CA THR A 68 -39.39 -11.53 -4.38
C THR A 68 -39.85 -12.66 -5.29
N CYS A 69 -41.14 -12.68 -5.64
CA CYS A 69 -41.70 -13.64 -6.59
C CYS A 69 -41.02 -13.52 -7.96
N ALA A 70 -40.82 -14.66 -8.61
CA ALA A 70 -40.28 -14.77 -9.97
C ALA A 70 -41.33 -14.45 -11.04
#